data_AF-A0A1X7VR11-F1
#
_entry.id   AF-A0A1X7VR11-F1
#
_cell.length_a   1.000
_cell.length_b   1.000
_cell.length_c   1.000
_cell.angle_alpha   90.00
_cell.angle_beta   90.00
_cell.angle_gamma   90.00
#
_symmetry.space_group_name_H-M   'P 1'
#
loop_
_entity.id
_entity.type
_entity.pdbx_description
1 polymer ?
#
loop_
_entity_poly.entity_id
_entity_poly.type
_entity_poly.pdbx_seq_one_letter_code
_entity_poly.pdbx_strand_id
1 'polypeptide(L)' 'MSDSGKKTYMSQQAAARIQSSQAPKTGGQTPKGSFAARAQSAGDTNTNKGYTPRYGSGEKWPKIKRGIGTVNK' A
#
# COMPACT_ATOMS: atom_id res chain seq x y z
N MET A 1 4.36 5.49 -31.82
CA MET A 1 4.20 6.31 -30.60
C MET A 1 3.60 5.41 -29.53
N SER A 2 4.30 5.22 -28.42
CA SER A 2 4.02 4.22 -27.39
C SER A 2 2.69 4.50 -26.66
N ASP A 3 1.78 3.53 -26.65
CA ASP A 3 0.64 3.53 -25.73
C ASP A 3 1.18 3.34 -24.30
N SER A 4 1.58 4.43 -23.67
CA SER A 4 2.02 4.46 -22.27
C SER A 4 0.80 4.35 -21.37
N GLY A 5 0.21 3.16 -21.37
CA GLY A 5 -0.75 2.73 -20.37
C GLY A 5 -0.07 2.77 -19.00
N LYS A 6 -0.16 3.94 -18.33
CA LYS A 6 0.07 4.18 -16.90
C LYS A 6 0.08 2.87 -16.07
N LYS A 7 1.25 2.28 -15.87
CA LYS A 7 1.42 1.06 -15.08
C LYS A 7 1.34 1.43 -13.59
N THR A 8 0.36 0.87 -12.88
CA THR A 8 0.24 1.00 -11.43
C THR A 8 1.08 -0.08 -10.76
N TYR A 9 2.17 0.31 -10.12
CA TYR A 9 3.04 -0.60 -9.40
C TYR A 9 2.51 -0.90 -8.00
N MET A 10 2.70 -2.14 -7.54
CA MET A 10 2.42 -2.53 -6.16
C MET A 10 3.40 -1.83 -5.21
N SER A 11 2.90 -1.22 -4.15
CA SER A 11 3.72 -0.58 -3.10
C SER A 11 3.70 -1.38 -1.81
N GLN A 12 4.69 -1.17 -0.94
CA GLN A 12 4.73 -1.82 0.38
C GLN A 12 3.50 -1.51 1.23
N GLN A 13 2.97 -0.28 1.15
CA GLN A 13 1.76 0.09 1.88
C GLN A 13 0.51 -0.63 1.35
N ALA A 14 0.41 -0.80 0.02
CA ALA A 14 -0.65 -1.59 -0.58
C ALA A 14 -0.52 -3.08 -0.20
N ALA A 15 0.71 -3.62 -0.22
CA ALA A 15 0.99 -4.98 0.24
C ALA A 15 0.60 -5.18 1.72
N ALA A 16 0.92 -4.24 2.60
CA ALA A 16 0.55 -4.30 4.02
C ALA A 16 -0.99 -4.31 4.22
N ARG A 17 -1.74 -3.53 3.42
CA ARG A 17 -3.20 -3.57 3.43
C ARG A 17 -3.74 -4.93 3.00
N ILE A 18 -3.15 -5.52 1.95
CA ILE A 18 -3.52 -6.85 1.47
C ILE A 18 -3.27 -7.88 2.58
N GLN A 19 -2.10 -7.87 3.21
CA GLN A 19 -1.78 -8.77 4.32
C GLN A 19 -2.75 -8.60 5.49
N SER A 20 -3.04 -7.36 5.89
CA SER A 20 -3.98 -7.07 6.98
C SER A 20 -5.38 -7.63 6.70
N SER A 21 -5.86 -7.55 5.46
CA SER A 21 -7.17 -8.11 5.07
C SER A 21 -7.23 -9.63 5.08
N GLN A 22 -6.07 -10.29 4.91
CA GLN A 22 -5.96 -11.74 4.81
C GLN A 22 -5.58 -12.41 6.13
N ALA A 23 -4.87 -11.71 7.03
CA ALA A 23 -4.43 -12.22 8.32
C ALA A 23 -5.56 -12.85 9.17
N PRO A 24 -6.79 -12.31 9.23
CA PRO A 24 -7.88 -12.96 9.96
C PRO A 24 -8.28 -14.33 9.38
N LYS A 25 -8.08 -14.54 8.08
CA LYS A 25 -8.47 -15.77 7.36
C LYS A 25 -7.42 -16.87 7.46
N THR A 26 -6.18 -16.50 7.75
CA THR A 26 -5.03 -17.41 7.75
C THR A 26 -4.35 -17.51 9.12
N GLY A 27 -4.95 -16.95 10.17
CA GLY A 27 -4.34 -16.89 11.50
C GLY A 27 -3.02 -16.11 11.52
N GLY A 28 -2.88 -15.10 10.66
CA GLY A 28 -1.65 -14.31 10.52
C GLY A 28 -0.56 -14.95 9.66
N GLN A 29 -0.78 -16.16 9.12
CA GLN A 29 0.18 -16.79 8.23
C GLN A 29 0.07 -16.24 6.81
N THR A 30 1.18 -16.21 6.08
CA THR A 30 1.20 -15.88 4.65
C THR A 30 1.66 -17.10 3.87
N PRO A 31 0.73 -17.98 3.42
CA PRO A 31 1.10 -19.19 2.69
C PRO A 31 1.89 -18.87 1.42
N LYS A 32 2.87 -19.72 1.09
CA LYS A 32 3.65 -19.58 -0.15
C LYS A 32 2.73 -19.67 -1.36
N GLY A 33 2.93 -18.77 -2.32
CA GLY A 33 2.11 -18.68 -3.53
C GLY A 33 0.75 -17.99 -3.35
N SER A 34 0.38 -17.63 -2.12
CA SER A 34 -0.81 -16.82 -1.86
C SER A 34 -0.68 -15.43 -2.49
N PHE A 35 -1.83 -14.80 -2.71
CA PHE A 35 -1.88 -13.43 -3.23
C PHE A 35 -1.12 -12.44 -2.32
N ALA A 36 -1.21 -12.60 -1.00
CA ALA A 36 -0.47 -11.77 -0.04
C ALA A 36 1.05 -11.93 -0.21
N ALA A 37 1.55 -13.16 -0.36
CA ALA A 37 2.97 -13.41 -0.61
C ALA A 37 3.46 -12.77 -1.92
N ARG A 38 2.64 -12.83 -2.98
CA ARG A 38 2.95 -12.18 -4.27
C ARG A 38 2.95 -10.65 -4.15
N ALA A 39 1.99 -10.08 -3.43
CA ALA A 39 1.90 -8.64 -3.22
C ALA A 39 3.10 -8.10 -2.44
N GLN A 40 3.55 -8.80 -1.40
CA GLN A 40 4.77 -8.45 -0.66
C GLN A 40 6.00 -8.46 -1.56
N SER A 41 6.24 -9.57 -2.26
CA SER A 41 7.39 -9.71 -3.16
C SER A 41 7.41 -8.62 -4.24
N ALA A 42 6.24 -8.26 -4.79
CA ALA A 42 6.10 -7.17 -5.74
C ALA A 42 6.38 -5.81 -5.10
N GLY A 43 5.87 -5.54 -3.89
CA GLY A 43 6.15 -4.32 -3.14
C GLY A 43 7.64 -4.13 -2.88
N ASP A 44 8.34 -5.16 -2.40
CA ASP A 44 9.77 -5.09 -2.11
C ASP A 44 10.61 -4.92 -3.38
N THR A 45 10.27 -5.64 -4.45
CA THR A 45 10.94 -5.51 -5.75
C THR A 45 10.74 -4.11 -6.34
N ASN A 46 9.54 -3.54 -6.22
CA ASN A 46 9.23 -2.23 -6.76
C ASN A 46 9.88 -1.10 -5.97
N THR A 47 9.95 -1.22 -4.64
CA THR A 47 10.71 -0.30 -3.78
C THR A 47 12.18 -0.31 -4.17
N ASN A 48 12.79 -1.48 -4.37
CA ASN A 48 14.19 -1.60 -4.80
C ASN A 48 14.43 -0.97 -6.18
N LYS A 49 13.48 -1.12 -7.11
CA LYS A 49 13.53 -0.53 -8.45
C LYS A 49 13.16 0.96 -8.50
N GLY A 50 12.81 1.59 -7.37
CA GLY A 50 12.43 3.00 -7.30
C GLY A 50 11.07 3.32 -7.95
N TYR A 51 10.21 2.30 -8.14
CA TYR A 51 8.87 2.54 -8.67
C TYR A 51 7.99 3.16 -7.59
N THR A 52 7.69 4.44 -7.77
CA THR A 52 6.72 5.13 -6.95
C THR A 52 5.30 4.78 -7.45
N PRO A 53 4.40 4.32 -6.58
CA PRO A 53 3.01 4.14 -6.97
C PRO A 53 2.44 5.51 -7.32
N ARG A 54 1.87 5.64 -8.52
CA ARG A 54 1.24 6.88 -9.00
C ARG A 54 -0.02 7.28 -8.22
N TYR A 55 -0.42 6.46 -7.24
CA TYR A 55 -1.42 6.75 -6.23
C TYR A 55 -0.93 6.25 -4.87
N GLY A 56 -0.68 7.18 -3.94
CA GLY A 56 -0.47 6.88 -2.53
C GLY A 56 0.95 6.47 -2.14
N SER A 57 1.98 7.04 -2.77
CA SER A 57 3.23 7.26 -2.05
C SER A 57 2.90 8.08 -0.80
N GLY A 58 3.44 7.69 0.35
CA GLY A 58 3.30 8.39 1.63
C GLY A 58 3.94 9.78 1.66
N GLU A 59 3.73 10.57 0.62
CA GLU A 59 3.74 12.02 0.72
C GLU A 59 2.67 12.33 1.74
N LYS A 60 3.14 12.55 2.97
CA LYS A 60 2.62 13.55 3.90
C LYS A 60 1.32 14.11 3.35
N TRP A 61 0.20 13.54 3.81
CA TRP A 61 -1.07 14.25 3.73
C TRP A 61 -0.72 15.71 4.01
N PRO A 62 -1.10 16.69 3.17
CA PRO A 62 -1.15 18.04 3.68
C PRO A 62 -1.92 17.87 4.98
N LYS A 63 -1.31 18.22 6.12
CA LYS A 63 -1.99 18.23 7.40
C LYS A 63 -3.14 19.20 7.19
N ILE A 64 -4.26 18.70 6.65
CA ILE A 64 -5.53 19.36 6.78
C ILE A 64 -5.67 19.38 8.28
N LYS A 65 -5.42 20.54 8.87
CA LYS A 65 -5.81 20.84 10.23
C LYS A 65 -7.31 20.61 10.21
N ARG A 66 -7.74 19.37 10.45
CA ARG A 66 -9.10 19.09 10.87
C ARG A 66 -9.15 19.77 12.22
N GLY A 67 -9.62 21.02 12.21
CA GLY A 67 -10.06 21.72 13.40
C GLY A 67 -11.13 20.86 14.03
N ILE A 68 -10.71 19.91 14.86
CA ILE A 68 -11.52 19.39 15.94
C ILE A 68 -11.67 20.58 16.87
N GLY A 69 -12.82 21.23 16.76
CA GLY A 69 -13.25 22.24 17.71
C GLY A 69 -13.12 21.68 19.13
N THR A 70 -12.54 22.49 20.00
CA THR A 70 -12.67 22.35 21.45
C THR A 70 -14.14 22.15 21.79
N VAL A 71 -14.52 20.93 22.19
CA VAL A 71 -15.71 20.73 23.02
C VAL A 71 -15.27 20.95 24.46
N ASN A 72 -15.60 22.13 24.97
CA ASN A 72 -15.52 22.46 26.38
C ASN A 72 -16.32 21.43 27.20
N LYS A 73 -15.79 21.06 28.37
CA LYS A 73 -16.58 20.59 29.50
C LYS A 73 -16.19 21.40 30.72
#